data_AF-A0A7D3W0Q7-F1
#
_entry.id   AF-A0A7D3W0Q7-F1
#
_cell.length_a   1.000
_cell.length_b   1.000
_cell.length_c   1.000
_cell.angle_alpha   90.00
_cell.angle_beta   90.00
_cell.angle_gamma   90.00
#
_symmetry.space_group_name_H-M   'P 1'
#
loop_
_entity.id
_entity.type
_entity.pdbx_description
1 polymer ?
#
loop_
_entity_poly.entity_id
_entity_poly.type
_entity_poly.pdbx_seq_one_letter_code
_entity_poly.pdbx_strand_id
1 'polypeptide(L)'
;MRRTVIIGDIHGCFDELLELLEKVDLHPEDLLVGVGDLVDRGPAPGEVVGLFRERPNSVVVMGNHERKHVRGIFSYAQEITRLQLGERYAETVDWMRTLPYYFENDQVRVVHAAMQPGIPLAAQKEEILCGSTSGERELAALLPDGHWHDHYTDAKPIVFGHHVTGHEPMIRDGRVFGLDTGACHGWNLTALCVPGFTVHSVRAHADHWSLIKRQWQLPVLKTKPWRDLTWPELTETIAKFSSAPDAATRDWLEAVAAWAAELQSSFPALTTAAHHLAGELTTDELRQHPAARFLFQARNGRLDQTSLARQCSTPRKTMDLATTFGLDASDLPE
;
A
#
# COMPACT_ATOMS: atom_id res chain seq x y z
N MET A 1 15.18 -36.80 4.10
CA MET A 1 14.93 -35.50 3.46
C MET A 1 14.14 -34.64 4.42
N ARG A 2 14.44 -33.34 4.49
CA ARG A 2 13.80 -32.41 5.42
C ARG A 2 12.38 -32.10 4.95
N ARG A 3 11.39 -32.15 5.84
CA ARG A 3 10.00 -31.77 5.52
C ARG A 3 9.92 -30.27 5.26
N THR A 4 9.17 -29.89 4.23
CA THR A 4 8.93 -28.48 3.88
C THR A 4 7.44 -28.20 3.92
N VAL A 5 7.05 -27.14 4.64
CA VAL A 5 5.68 -26.62 4.76
C VAL A 5 5.63 -25.31 3.98
N ILE A 6 4.83 -25.26 2.91
CA ILE A 6 4.73 -24.12 2.00
C ILE A 6 3.37 -23.48 2.21
N ILE A 7 3.30 -22.18 2.52
CA ILE A 7 2.06 -21.46 2.83
C ILE A 7 1.76 -20.45 1.72
N GLY A 8 0.49 -20.41 1.30
CA GLY A 8 -0.07 -19.44 0.37
C GLY A 8 -0.05 -18.00 0.88
N ASP A 9 -0.66 -17.09 0.13
CA ASP A 9 -0.72 -15.64 0.41
C ASP A 9 -1.39 -15.39 1.77
N ILE A 10 -0.62 -14.81 2.69
CA ILE A 10 -1.03 -14.65 4.10
C ILE A 10 -1.71 -13.30 4.32
N HIS A 11 -1.19 -12.24 3.68
CA HIS A 11 -1.75 -10.90 3.74
C HIS A 11 -2.08 -10.44 5.17
N GLY A 12 -1.16 -10.61 6.12
CA GLY A 12 -1.36 -10.16 7.51
C GLY A 12 -2.39 -10.94 8.33
N CYS A 13 -2.94 -12.04 7.82
CA CYS A 13 -3.84 -12.96 8.55
C CYS A 13 -3.05 -13.83 9.55
N PHE A 14 -2.57 -13.19 10.62
CA PHE A 14 -1.66 -13.82 11.58
C PHE A 14 -2.33 -14.92 12.43
N ASP A 15 -3.58 -14.71 12.84
CA ASP A 15 -4.30 -15.72 13.63
C ASP A 15 -4.53 -16.99 12.81
N GLU A 16 -4.93 -16.86 11.54
CA GLU A 16 -5.03 -17.97 10.60
C GLU A 16 -3.67 -18.64 10.34
N LEU A 17 -2.59 -17.87 10.28
CA LEU A 17 -1.24 -18.43 10.16
C LEU A 17 -0.93 -19.33 11.36
N LEU A 18 -1.16 -18.87 12.59
CA LEU A 18 -0.91 -19.67 13.78
C LEU A 18 -1.75 -20.94 13.81
N GLU A 19 -3.05 -20.85 13.50
CA GLU A 19 -3.94 -22.01 13.43
C GLU A 19 -3.49 -23.01 12.36
N LEU A 20 -3.05 -22.53 11.20
CA LEU A 20 -2.55 -23.39 10.14
C LEU A 20 -1.25 -24.07 10.54
N LEU A 21 -0.34 -23.35 11.21
CA LEU A 21 0.92 -23.90 11.71
C LEU A 21 0.71 -24.96 12.80
N GLU A 22 -0.28 -24.78 13.66
CA GLU A 22 -0.70 -25.79 14.62
C GLU A 22 -1.32 -27.01 13.89
N LYS A 23 -2.20 -26.78 12.92
CA LYS A 23 -2.88 -27.84 12.17
C LYS A 23 -1.93 -28.70 11.34
N VAL A 24 -0.87 -28.12 10.81
CA VAL A 24 0.20 -28.88 10.11
C VAL A 24 1.17 -29.52 11.08
N ASP A 25 1.10 -29.22 12.39
CA ASP A 25 2.09 -29.66 13.38
C ASP A 25 3.51 -29.29 12.94
N LEU A 26 3.79 -27.98 12.81
CA LEU A 26 5.08 -27.46 12.35
C LEU A 26 6.17 -27.70 13.40
N HIS A 27 7.18 -28.51 13.06
CA HIS A 27 8.32 -28.77 13.95
C HIS A 27 9.48 -27.77 13.73
N PRO A 28 10.37 -27.56 14.71
CA PRO A 28 11.53 -26.66 14.56
C PRO A 28 12.47 -27.04 13.41
N GLU A 29 12.61 -28.32 13.11
CA GLU A 29 13.40 -28.84 11.99
C GLU A 29 12.69 -28.73 10.63
N ASP A 30 11.39 -28.45 10.57
CA ASP A 30 10.69 -28.27 9.30
C ASP A 30 11.16 -26.99 8.61
N LEU A 31 11.26 -27.01 7.28
CA LEU A 31 11.48 -25.79 6.50
C LEU A 31 10.13 -25.13 6.25
N LEU A 32 9.96 -23.89 6.69
CA LEU A 32 8.77 -23.10 6.41
C LEU A 32 9.02 -22.22 5.18
N VAL A 33 8.14 -22.25 4.18
CA VAL A 33 8.26 -21.43 2.98
C VAL A 33 6.98 -20.61 2.78
N GLY A 34 7.09 -19.29 2.73
CA GLY A 34 5.99 -18.41 2.29
C GLY A 34 6.07 -18.15 0.79
N VAL A 35 4.94 -18.23 0.07
CA VAL A 35 4.88 -17.92 -1.37
C VAL A 35 4.96 -16.41 -1.68
N GLY A 36 5.15 -15.55 -0.68
CA GLY A 36 5.08 -14.09 -0.81
C GLY A 36 3.73 -13.54 -0.36
N ASP A 37 3.52 -12.24 -0.55
CA ASP A 37 2.30 -11.52 -0.13
C ASP A 37 1.97 -11.78 1.36
N LEU A 38 2.99 -11.58 2.20
CA LEU A 38 2.87 -11.66 3.66
C LEU A 38 2.16 -10.45 4.24
N VAL A 39 2.33 -9.28 3.61
CA VAL A 39 1.81 -8.01 4.09
C VAL A 39 0.59 -7.55 3.28
N ASP A 40 0.05 -6.38 3.66
CA ASP A 40 -1.15 -5.79 3.10
C ASP A 40 -2.44 -6.56 3.37
N ARG A 41 -3.55 -5.81 3.27
CA ARG A 41 -4.95 -6.25 3.37
C ARG A 41 -5.43 -6.77 4.73
N GLY A 42 -4.65 -7.56 5.45
CA GLY A 42 -5.05 -8.10 6.76
C GLY A 42 -4.56 -7.32 7.98
N PRO A 43 -4.91 -7.80 9.18
CA PRO A 43 -4.81 -7.02 10.41
C PRO A 43 -3.41 -6.89 10.98
N ALA A 44 -2.54 -7.89 10.77
CA ALA A 44 -1.29 -8.01 11.51
C ALA A 44 -0.08 -8.31 10.60
N PRO A 45 0.22 -7.46 9.59
CA PRO A 45 1.35 -7.70 8.69
C PRO A 45 2.70 -7.74 9.42
N GLY A 46 2.87 -6.96 10.50
CA GLY A 46 4.09 -6.95 11.29
C GLY A 46 4.36 -8.26 12.02
N GLU A 47 3.32 -8.92 12.52
CA GLU A 47 3.45 -10.19 13.25
C GLU A 47 3.76 -11.35 12.30
N VAL A 48 3.16 -11.34 11.10
CA VAL A 48 3.51 -12.30 10.04
C VAL A 48 4.98 -12.14 9.65
N VAL A 49 5.43 -10.91 9.37
CA VAL A 49 6.85 -10.65 9.05
C VAL A 49 7.76 -11.09 10.19
N GLY A 50 7.42 -10.75 11.44
CA GLY A 50 8.17 -11.13 12.63
C GLY A 50 8.38 -12.64 12.72
N LEU A 51 7.30 -13.43 12.57
CA LEU A 51 7.36 -14.89 12.60
C LEU A 51 8.34 -15.46 11.57
N PHE A 52 8.27 -14.98 10.32
CA PHE A 52 9.17 -15.46 9.27
C PHE A 52 10.61 -15.00 9.49
N ARG A 53 10.83 -13.77 9.96
CA ARG A 53 12.18 -13.20 10.18
C ARG A 53 12.90 -13.88 11.36
N GLU A 54 12.17 -14.23 12.41
CA GLU A 54 12.73 -14.77 13.66
C GLU A 54 12.93 -16.30 13.61
N ARG A 55 12.17 -17.00 12.76
CA ARG A 55 12.34 -18.44 12.57
C ARG A 55 13.65 -18.72 11.82
N PRO A 56 14.59 -19.55 12.34
CA PRO A 56 15.88 -19.83 11.67
C PRO A 56 15.75 -20.67 10.39
N ASN A 57 14.57 -21.23 10.17
CA ASN A 57 14.28 -22.32 9.27
C ASN A 57 13.09 -21.94 8.37
N SER A 58 13.10 -20.70 7.91
CA SER A 58 12.08 -20.09 7.07
C SER A 58 12.70 -19.46 5.82
N VAL A 59 11.93 -19.48 4.73
CA VAL A 59 12.21 -18.74 3.50
C VAL A 59 10.91 -18.08 3.05
N VAL A 60 11.00 -16.91 2.45
CA VAL A 60 9.84 -16.24 1.85
C VAL A 60 10.27 -15.81 0.46
N VAL A 61 9.48 -16.12 -0.56
CA VAL A 61 9.74 -15.60 -1.91
C VAL A 61 9.08 -14.22 -2.07
N MET A 62 9.67 -13.37 -2.91
CA MET A 62 9.20 -12.01 -3.14
C MET A 62 7.82 -12.01 -3.83
N GLY A 63 6.79 -11.52 -3.13
CA GLY A 63 5.48 -11.22 -3.71
C GLY A 63 5.41 -9.86 -4.39
N ASN A 64 4.34 -9.58 -5.14
CA ASN A 64 4.17 -8.24 -5.71
C ASN A 64 3.86 -7.21 -4.63
N HIS A 65 3.26 -7.59 -3.50
CA HIS A 65 2.99 -6.69 -2.40
C HIS A 65 4.27 -6.24 -1.69
N GLU A 66 5.18 -7.16 -1.35
CA GLU A 66 6.51 -6.81 -0.84
C GLU A 66 7.28 -5.96 -1.86
N ARG A 67 7.23 -6.32 -3.15
CA ARG A 67 7.92 -5.58 -4.20
C ARG A 67 7.40 -4.14 -4.34
N LYS A 68 6.11 -3.89 -4.17
CA LYS A 68 5.52 -2.53 -4.18
C LYS A 68 6.09 -1.70 -3.04
N HIS A 69 6.21 -2.26 -1.83
CA HIS A 69 6.84 -1.61 -0.70
C HIS A 69 8.32 -1.29 -0.96
N VAL A 70 9.09 -2.27 -1.46
CA VAL A 70 10.51 -2.10 -1.81
C VAL A 70 10.72 -0.98 -2.82
N ARG A 71 9.84 -0.87 -3.82
CA ARG A 71 9.91 0.14 -4.88
C ARG A 71 9.26 1.48 -4.53
N GLY A 72 8.62 1.60 -3.36
CA GLY A 72 7.89 2.82 -2.96
C GLY A 72 6.67 3.11 -3.83
N ILE A 73 6.04 2.09 -4.40
CA ILE A 73 4.83 2.21 -5.24
C ILE A 73 3.62 1.96 -4.34
N PHE A 74 3.01 3.02 -3.83
CA PHE A 74 1.92 2.90 -2.85
C PHE A 74 0.54 2.96 -3.50
N SER A 75 -0.26 1.96 -3.18
CA SER A 75 -1.72 1.98 -3.29
C SER A 75 -2.34 1.97 -1.89
N TYR A 76 -3.66 1.99 -1.80
CA TYR A 76 -4.37 2.06 -0.52
C TYR A 76 -3.95 0.96 0.47
N ALA A 77 -3.66 -0.25 0.00
CA ALA A 77 -3.21 -1.33 0.87
C ALA A 77 -1.83 -1.05 1.49
N GLN A 78 -0.86 -0.58 0.68
CA GLN A 78 0.47 -0.22 1.16
C GLN A 78 0.45 0.99 2.11
N GLU A 79 -0.45 1.96 1.88
CA GLU A 79 -0.65 3.09 2.79
C GLU A 79 -1.10 2.59 4.17
N ILE A 80 -2.04 1.64 4.22
CA ILE A 80 -2.51 1.02 5.46
C ILE A 80 -1.38 0.24 6.15
N THR A 81 -0.68 -0.63 5.44
CA THR A 81 0.44 -1.42 5.99
C THR A 81 1.54 -0.54 6.56
N ARG A 82 1.84 0.59 5.89
CA ARG A 82 2.82 1.55 6.40
C ARG A 82 2.42 2.12 7.75
N LEU A 83 1.13 2.41 7.95
CA LEU A 83 0.61 2.87 9.23
C LEU A 83 0.56 1.75 10.27
N GLN A 84 0.18 0.53 9.88
CA GLN A 84 0.19 -0.64 10.76
C GLN A 84 1.60 -0.95 11.30
N LEU A 85 2.63 -0.81 10.46
CA LEU A 85 4.01 -1.07 10.84
C LEU A 85 4.66 0.09 11.62
N GLY A 86 4.22 1.32 11.39
CA GLY A 86 4.72 2.51 12.11
C GLY A 86 6.24 2.63 12.00
N GLU A 87 6.92 2.73 13.15
CA GLU A 87 8.38 2.86 13.22
C GLU A 87 9.12 1.63 12.65
N ARG A 88 8.49 0.44 12.68
CA ARG A 88 9.06 -0.80 12.12
C ARG A 88 9.01 -0.85 10.59
N TYR A 89 8.37 0.12 9.93
CA TYR A 89 8.18 0.09 8.49
C TYR A 89 9.52 0.05 7.72
N ALA A 90 10.47 0.90 8.08
CA ALA A 90 11.74 1.01 7.38
C ALA A 90 12.54 -0.31 7.45
N GLU A 91 12.70 -0.87 8.66
CA GLU A 91 13.40 -2.15 8.83
C GLU A 91 12.70 -3.32 8.13
N THR A 92 11.36 -3.29 8.08
CA THR A 92 10.55 -4.30 7.42
C THR A 92 10.79 -4.28 5.91
N VAL A 93 10.85 -3.08 5.31
CA VAL A 93 11.18 -2.92 3.88
C VAL A 93 12.62 -3.35 3.59
N ASP A 94 13.57 -3.05 4.48
CA ASP A 94 14.96 -3.50 4.31
C ASP A 94 15.08 -5.02 4.35
N TRP A 95 14.31 -5.70 5.21
CA TRP A 95 14.21 -7.16 5.18
C TRP A 95 13.57 -7.66 3.88
N MET A 96 12.46 -7.06 3.43
CA MET A 96 11.79 -7.44 2.18
C MET A 96 12.73 -7.35 0.96
N ARG A 97 13.67 -6.39 0.93
CA ARG A 97 14.68 -6.28 -0.13
C ARG A 97 15.58 -7.51 -0.28
N THR A 98 15.69 -8.33 0.77
CA THR A 98 16.53 -9.53 0.77
C THR A 98 15.81 -10.78 0.26
N LEU A 99 14.49 -10.71 0.05
CA LEU A 99 13.71 -11.87 -0.34
C LEU A 99 14.08 -12.35 -1.75
N PRO A 100 14.36 -13.66 -1.95
CA PRO A 100 14.58 -14.22 -3.28
C PRO A 100 13.28 -14.24 -4.09
N TYR A 101 13.38 -14.21 -5.42
CA TYR A 101 12.19 -14.32 -6.29
C TYR A 101 11.68 -15.75 -6.49
N TYR A 102 12.46 -16.75 -6.08
CA TYR A 102 12.06 -18.15 -6.11
C TYR A 102 12.79 -18.93 -5.01
N PHE A 103 12.23 -20.09 -4.68
CA PHE A 103 12.88 -21.10 -3.85
C PHE A 103 12.84 -22.44 -4.58
N GLU A 104 13.90 -23.22 -4.48
CA GLU A 104 13.95 -24.58 -5.05
C GLU A 104 14.75 -25.49 -4.14
N ASN A 105 14.22 -26.70 -3.91
CA ASN A 105 14.98 -27.81 -3.36
C ASN A 105 14.86 -29.04 -4.29
N ASP A 106 15.27 -30.20 -3.77
CA ASP A 106 15.17 -31.49 -4.45
C ASP A 106 13.73 -31.94 -4.73
N GLN A 107 12.76 -31.48 -3.94
CA GLN A 107 11.37 -31.92 -3.98
C GLN A 107 10.43 -30.98 -4.74
N VAL A 108 10.67 -29.68 -4.69
CA VAL A 108 9.69 -28.67 -5.11
C VAL A 108 10.33 -27.34 -5.50
N ARG A 109 9.62 -26.59 -6.34
CA ARG A 109 9.87 -25.19 -6.66
C ARG A 109 8.76 -24.32 -6.08
N VAL A 110 9.12 -23.12 -5.65
CA VAL A 110 8.18 -22.11 -5.16
C VAL A 110 8.47 -20.79 -5.87
N VAL A 111 7.45 -20.21 -6.47
CA VAL A 111 7.45 -18.85 -7.04
C VAL A 111 6.20 -18.15 -6.51
N HIS A 112 6.16 -16.82 -6.51
CA HIS A 112 4.97 -16.14 -6.02
C HIS A 112 3.80 -16.24 -7.01
N ALA A 113 3.99 -15.84 -8.27
CA ALA A 113 2.89 -15.74 -9.22
C ALA A 113 2.97 -16.75 -10.37
N ALA A 114 4.08 -16.72 -11.10
CA ALA A 114 4.19 -17.43 -12.36
C ALA A 114 5.64 -17.71 -12.76
N MET A 115 5.80 -18.55 -13.76
CA MET A 115 7.06 -18.69 -14.48
C MET A 115 6.79 -18.90 -15.96
N GLN A 116 7.72 -18.47 -16.81
CA GLN A 116 7.66 -18.76 -18.24
C GLN A 116 8.06 -20.22 -18.50
N PRO A 117 7.21 -21.05 -19.12
CA PRO A 117 7.53 -22.44 -19.44
C PRO A 117 8.79 -22.57 -20.31
N GLY A 118 9.60 -23.61 -20.06
CA GLY A 118 10.84 -23.88 -20.81
C GLY A 118 12.03 -22.98 -20.45
N ILE A 119 11.86 -22.00 -19.55
CA ILE A 119 12.94 -21.14 -19.07
C ILE A 119 13.32 -21.57 -17.64
N PRO A 120 14.60 -21.87 -17.34
CA PRO A 120 15.05 -22.20 -15.99
C PRO A 120 14.78 -21.07 -14.99
N LEU A 121 14.48 -21.38 -13.72
CA LEU A 121 14.15 -20.39 -12.68
C LEU A 121 15.18 -19.26 -12.56
N ALA A 122 16.47 -19.58 -12.62
CA ALA A 122 17.55 -18.60 -12.54
C ALA A 122 17.61 -17.62 -13.72
N ALA A 123 16.91 -17.90 -14.83
CA ALA A 123 16.84 -17.07 -16.02
C ALA A 123 15.46 -16.41 -16.21
N GLN A 124 14.52 -16.62 -15.28
CA GLN A 124 13.21 -15.99 -15.30
C GLN A 124 13.33 -14.49 -15.00
N LYS A 125 12.40 -13.70 -15.54
CA LYS A 125 12.27 -12.29 -15.15
C LYS A 125 11.60 -12.19 -13.78
N GLU A 126 12.17 -11.38 -12.90
CA GLU A 126 11.63 -11.09 -11.57
C GLU A 126 10.18 -10.58 -11.64
N GLU A 127 9.87 -9.74 -12.62
CA GLU A 127 8.54 -9.22 -12.88
C GLU A 127 7.48 -10.30 -13.08
N ILE A 128 7.85 -11.41 -13.73
CA ILE A 128 6.99 -12.58 -13.99
C ILE A 128 6.87 -13.40 -12.71
N LEU A 129 8.01 -13.71 -12.07
CA LEU A 129 8.06 -14.50 -10.84
C LEU A 129 7.20 -13.91 -9.73
N CYS A 130 7.22 -12.58 -9.56
CA CYS A 130 6.46 -11.90 -8.54
C CYS A 130 5.08 -11.38 -8.98
N GLY A 131 4.62 -11.60 -10.22
CA GLY A 131 3.28 -11.12 -10.62
C GLY A 131 3.13 -9.60 -10.62
N SER A 132 4.15 -8.89 -11.12
CA SER A 132 4.01 -7.45 -11.37
C SER A 132 3.13 -7.21 -12.61
N THR A 133 2.47 -6.05 -12.70
CA THR A 133 1.62 -5.71 -13.85
C THR A 133 2.35 -5.83 -15.21
N SER A 134 3.64 -5.50 -15.26
CA SER A 134 4.45 -5.67 -16.47
C SER A 134 4.73 -7.15 -16.78
N GLY A 135 5.01 -7.95 -15.76
CA GLY A 135 5.27 -9.38 -15.92
C GLY A 135 4.03 -10.17 -16.32
N GLU A 136 2.88 -9.89 -15.71
CA GLU A 136 1.59 -10.48 -16.11
C GLU A 136 1.26 -10.15 -17.57
N ARG A 137 1.43 -8.88 -17.96
CA ARG A 137 1.17 -8.45 -19.35
C ARG A 137 2.11 -9.14 -20.34
N GLU A 138 3.39 -9.26 -20.00
CA GLU A 138 4.37 -9.95 -20.84
C GLU A 138 4.00 -11.44 -20.98
N LEU A 139 3.69 -12.10 -19.87
CA LEU A 139 3.33 -13.51 -19.85
C LEU A 139 2.05 -13.78 -20.66
N ALA A 140 1.03 -12.92 -20.52
CA ALA A 140 -0.19 -13.00 -21.31
C ALA A 140 0.05 -12.80 -22.82
N ALA A 141 1.00 -11.95 -23.20
CA ALA A 141 1.39 -11.77 -24.61
C ALA A 141 2.13 -12.98 -25.17
N LEU A 142 2.92 -13.68 -24.34
CA LEU A 142 3.63 -14.90 -24.70
C LEU A 142 2.70 -16.13 -24.77
N LEU A 143 1.64 -16.14 -23.98
CA LEU A 143 0.69 -17.25 -23.83
C LEU A 143 -0.75 -16.77 -24.08
N PRO A 144 -1.12 -16.43 -25.32
CA PRO A 144 -2.44 -15.88 -25.63
C PRO A 144 -3.58 -16.89 -25.43
N ASP A 145 -3.27 -18.19 -25.46
CA ASP A 145 -4.27 -19.27 -25.48
C ASP A 145 -4.38 -20.04 -24.15
N GLY A 146 -3.81 -19.54 -23.05
CA GLY A 146 -3.87 -20.22 -21.76
C GLY A 146 -3.02 -19.58 -20.65
N HIS A 147 -3.00 -20.22 -19.48
CA HIS A 147 -2.18 -19.80 -18.37
C HIS A 147 -0.83 -20.52 -18.37
N TRP A 148 0.19 -19.94 -17.74
CA TRP A 148 1.52 -20.56 -17.68
C TRP A 148 1.52 -21.98 -17.12
N HIS A 149 0.65 -22.26 -16.15
CA HIS A 149 0.51 -23.57 -15.54
C HIS A 149 -0.16 -24.61 -16.46
N ASP A 150 -0.88 -24.19 -17.51
CA ASP A 150 -1.38 -25.10 -18.55
C ASP A 150 -0.25 -25.64 -19.44
N HIS A 151 0.86 -24.90 -19.50
CA HIS A 151 2.04 -25.20 -20.31
C HIS A 151 3.21 -25.74 -19.47
N TYR A 152 3.01 -25.98 -18.16
CA TYR A 152 4.05 -26.50 -17.28
C TYR A 152 4.27 -28.00 -17.50
N THR A 153 5.44 -28.36 -18.04
CA THR A 153 5.79 -29.74 -18.42
C THR A 153 6.92 -30.36 -17.59
N ASP A 154 7.56 -29.58 -16.72
CA ASP A 154 8.65 -30.05 -15.88
C ASP A 154 8.16 -31.13 -14.89
N ALA A 155 8.97 -32.17 -14.70
CA ALA A 155 8.64 -33.25 -13.77
C ALA A 155 8.63 -32.80 -12.31
N LYS A 156 9.43 -31.78 -11.96
CA LYS A 156 9.52 -31.26 -10.60
C LYS A 156 8.25 -30.48 -10.25
N PRO A 157 7.59 -30.75 -9.11
CA PRO A 157 6.43 -29.97 -8.67
C PRO A 157 6.75 -28.49 -8.44
N ILE A 158 5.74 -27.65 -8.65
CA ILE A 158 5.79 -26.20 -8.46
C ILE A 158 4.60 -25.71 -7.64
N VAL A 159 4.87 -24.79 -6.73
CA VAL A 159 3.89 -24.13 -5.87
C VAL A 159 3.91 -22.63 -6.13
N PHE A 160 2.72 -22.03 -6.16
CA PHE A 160 2.56 -20.59 -6.33
C PHE A 160 1.34 -20.06 -5.55
N GLY A 161 1.27 -18.74 -5.45
CA GLY A 161 0.23 -17.95 -4.81
C GLY A 161 -0.38 -16.95 -5.79
N HIS A 162 -0.57 -15.69 -5.38
CA HIS A 162 -0.90 -14.50 -6.18
C HIS A 162 -2.28 -14.48 -6.87
N HIS A 163 -2.63 -15.56 -7.55
CA HIS A 163 -3.89 -15.75 -8.24
C HIS A 163 -4.80 -16.59 -7.36
N VAL A 164 -5.77 -15.92 -6.72
CA VAL A 164 -6.79 -16.58 -5.91
C VAL A 164 -7.48 -17.70 -6.70
N THR A 165 -7.31 -18.95 -6.28
CA THR A 165 -7.80 -20.15 -6.98
C THR A 165 -9.24 -20.53 -6.60
N GLY A 166 -9.81 -19.84 -5.62
CA GLY A 166 -11.12 -20.12 -5.03
C GLY A 166 -11.00 -20.51 -3.56
N HIS A 167 -12.03 -21.19 -3.04
CA HIS A 167 -12.02 -21.69 -1.66
C HIS A 167 -11.08 -22.88 -1.45
N GLU A 168 -10.74 -23.60 -2.52
CA GLU A 168 -9.84 -24.75 -2.51
C GLU A 168 -8.60 -24.43 -3.35
N PRO A 169 -7.44 -25.02 -3.02
CA PRO A 169 -6.24 -24.82 -3.81
C PRO A 169 -6.38 -25.45 -5.19
N MET A 170 -5.72 -24.85 -6.18
CA MET A 170 -5.59 -25.46 -7.49
C MET A 170 -4.56 -26.59 -7.42
N ILE A 171 -4.94 -27.81 -7.83
CA ILE A 171 -4.02 -28.94 -7.97
C ILE A 171 -4.16 -29.48 -9.39
N ARG A 172 -3.06 -29.43 -10.15
CA ARG A 172 -3.03 -29.95 -11.53
C ARG A 172 -1.95 -31.01 -11.69
N ASP A 173 -2.36 -32.16 -12.22
CA ASP A 173 -1.51 -33.33 -12.52
C ASP A 173 -0.61 -33.81 -11.35
N GLY A 174 -0.97 -33.45 -10.11
CA GLY A 174 -0.14 -33.69 -8.93
C GLY A 174 1.21 -32.96 -8.93
N ARG A 175 1.39 -31.97 -9.82
CA ARG A 175 2.67 -31.24 -10.00
C ARG A 175 2.53 -29.73 -9.81
N VAL A 176 1.38 -29.14 -10.12
CA VAL A 176 1.18 -27.69 -9.98
C VAL A 176 0.20 -27.43 -8.86
N PHE A 177 0.60 -26.58 -7.90
CA PHE A 177 -0.16 -26.25 -6.71
C PHE A 177 -0.33 -24.73 -6.57
N GLY A 178 -1.54 -24.22 -6.75
CA GLY A 178 -1.89 -22.83 -6.44
C GLY A 178 -2.49 -22.77 -5.04
N LEU A 179 -1.82 -22.10 -4.10
CA LEU A 179 -2.18 -22.07 -2.68
C LEU A 179 -2.90 -20.80 -2.23
N ASP A 180 -2.99 -19.77 -3.09
CA ASP A 180 -3.77 -18.59 -2.76
C ASP A 180 -5.26 -18.93 -2.77
N THR A 181 -5.79 -19.22 -1.59
CA THR A 181 -7.22 -19.48 -1.37
C THR A 181 -7.93 -18.31 -0.73
N GLY A 182 -7.39 -17.09 -0.86
CA GLY A 182 -8.08 -15.85 -0.48
C GLY A 182 -8.25 -15.63 1.02
N ALA A 183 -7.22 -15.90 1.83
CA ALA A 183 -7.28 -15.76 3.29
C ALA A 183 -7.79 -14.37 3.74
N CYS A 184 -7.21 -13.30 3.19
CA CYS A 184 -7.62 -11.93 3.52
C CYS A 184 -9.04 -11.57 3.05
N HIS A 185 -9.67 -12.39 2.21
CA HIS A 185 -11.04 -12.21 1.70
C HIS A 185 -12.06 -13.07 2.45
N GLY A 186 -11.69 -13.67 3.58
CA GLY A 186 -12.60 -14.46 4.42
C GLY A 186 -12.82 -15.89 3.94
N TRP A 187 -11.92 -16.40 3.09
CA TRP A 187 -11.96 -17.77 2.61
C TRP A 187 -11.01 -18.63 3.42
N ASN A 188 -9.91 -19.11 2.85
CA ASN A 188 -9.01 -20.02 3.54
C ASN A 188 -7.56 -19.57 3.42
N LEU A 189 -6.75 -19.89 4.44
CA LEU A 189 -5.29 -19.92 4.32
C LEU A 189 -4.86 -21.38 4.13
N THR A 190 -4.03 -21.65 3.12
CA THR A 190 -3.70 -23.00 2.67
C THR A 190 -2.20 -23.26 2.68
N ALA A 191 -1.81 -24.46 3.09
CA ALA A 191 -0.44 -24.95 3.07
C ALA A 191 -0.31 -26.30 2.34
N LEU A 192 0.86 -26.55 1.75
CA LEU A 192 1.29 -27.82 1.19
C LEU A 192 2.50 -28.36 1.99
N CYS A 193 2.41 -29.59 2.47
CA CYS A 193 3.51 -30.30 3.12
C CYS A 193 4.18 -31.29 2.14
N VAL A 194 5.48 -31.15 1.88
CA VAL A 194 6.28 -32.10 1.08
C VAL A 194 7.31 -32.83 1.95
N PRO A 195 7.67 -34.10 1.66
CA PRO A 195 7.36 -34.91 0.46
C PRO A 195 5.95 -35.53 0.38
N GLY A 196 5.10 -35.36 1.39
CA GLY A 196 3.77 -35.99 1.41
C GLY A 196 2.74 -35.43 0.41
N PHE A 197 3.02 -34.26 -0.17
CA PHE A 197 2.08 -33.46 -0.98
C PHE A 197 0.70 -33.34 -0.32
N THR A 198 0.69 -33.17 1.00
CA THR A 198 -0.53 -33.09 1.81
C THR A 198 -0.94 -31.63 1.97
N VAL A 199 -2.19 -31.35 1.62
CA VAL A 199 -2.78 -30.01 1.71
C VAL A 199 -3.50 -29.85 3.04
N HIS A 200 -3.29 -28.71 3.68
CA HIS A 200 -4.00 -28.29 4.88
C HIS A 200 -4.54 -26.88 4.68
N SER A 201 -5.77 -26.63 5.13
CA SER A 201 -6.35 -25.29 5.11
C SER A 201 -7.05 -24.97 6.41
N VAL A 202 -7.04 -23.71 6.79
CA VAL A 202 -7.86 -23.14 7.87
C VAL A 202 -8.73 -22.04 7.31
N ARG A 203 -9.91 -21.88 7.89
CA ARG A 203 -10.88 -20.87 7.45
C ARG A 203 -10.53 -19.54 8.08
N ALA A 204 -10.50 -18.49 7.28
CA ALA A 204 -10.34 -17.13 7.77
C ALA A 204 -11.53 -16.71 8.63
N HIS A 205 -11.23 -15.99 9.70
CA HIS A 205 -12.21 -15.59 10.72
C HIS A 205 -13.18 -14.54 10.19
N ALA A 206 -12.76 -13.76 9.20
CA ALA A 206 -13.58 -12.75 8.54
C ALA A 206 -13.01 -12.34 7.17
N ASP A 207 -13.78 -11.57 6.39
CA ASP A 207 -13.24 -10.77 5.30
C ASP A 207 -12.42 -9.61 5.87
N HIS A 208 -11.16 -9.95 6.19
CA HIS A 208 -10.17 -9.04 6.78
C HIS A 208 -9.98 -7.80 5.92
N TRP A 209 -9.91 -7.93 4.59
CA TRP A 209 -9.69 -6.77 3.74
C TRP A 209 -10.84 -5.77 3.82
N SER A 210 -12.08 -6.25 3.82
CA SER A 210 -13.23 -5.38 3.99
C SER A 210 -13.26 -4.70 5.36
N LEU A 211 -12.84 -5.38 6.43
CA LEU A 211 -12.73 -4.80 7.77
C LEU A 211 -11.62 -3.75 7.85
N ILE A 212 -10.43 -4.08 7.36
CA ILE A 212 -9.25 -3.22 7.39
C ILE A 212 -9.45 -1.95 6.58
N LYS A 213 -10.07 -2.03 5.39
CA LYS A 213 -10.43 -0.83 4.62
C LYS A 213 -11.29 0.16 5.42
N ARG A 214 -12.26 -0.35 6.19
CA ARG A 214 -13.15 0.49 7.02
C ARG A 214 -12.41 1.07 8.22
N GLN A 215 -11.65 0.22 8.93
CA GLN A 215 -10.91 0.62 10.12
C GLN A 215 -9.87 1.71 9.83
N TRP A 216 -9.18 1.60 8.70
CA TRP A 216 -8.05 2.47 8.36
C TRP A 216 -8.41 3.64 7.45
N GLN A 217 -9.68 3.81 7.09
CA GLN A 217 -10.11 4.91 6.21
C GLN A 217 -9.76 6.29 6.77
N LEU A 218 -10.20 6.60 7.99
CA LEU A 218 -9.88 7.87 8.63
C LEU A 218 -8.38 8.05 8.90
N PRO A 219 -7.65 7.08 9.51
CA PRO A 219 -6.19 7.19 9.68
C PRO A 219 -5.44 7.48 8.37
N VAL A 220 -5.77 6.78 7.28
CA VAL A 220 -5.14 7.03 5.98
C VAL A 220 -5.50 8.42 5.46
N LEU A 221 -6.77 8.83 5.55
CA LEU A 221 -7.20 10.17 5.13
C LEU A 221 -6.45 11.28 5.87
N LYS A 222 -6.22 11.13 7.18
CA LYS A 222 -5.45 12.09 7.99
C LYS A 222 -4.00 12.24 7.53
N THR A 223 -3.44 11.24 6.85
CA THR A 223 -2.06 11.32 6.32
C THR A 223 -1.94 12.02 4.97
N LYS A 224 -3.06 12.31 4.29
CA LYS A 224 -3.02 13.01 3.00
C LYS A 224 -2.47 14.44 3.19
N PRO A 225 -1.80 14.99 2.16
CA PRO A 225 -1.15 16.30 2.25
C PRO A 225 -2.17 17.43 2.06
N TRP A 226 -3.21 17.50 2.91
CA TRP A 226 -4.35 18.43 2.78
C TRP A 226 -3.94 19.89 2.64
N ARG A 227 -2.87 20.31 3.31
CA ARG A 227 -2.32 21.67 3.22
C ARG A 227 -1.72 21.97 1.83
N ASP A 228 -1.27 20.94 1.12
CA ASP A 228 -0.54 21.06 -0.14
C ASP A 228 -1.40 20.73 -1.37
N LEU A 229 -2.58 20.14 -1.18
CA LEU A 229 -3.58 19.98 -2.23
C LEU A 229 -4.03 21.35 -2.76
N THR A 230 -4.25 21.42 -4.07
CA THR A 230 -4.95 22.57 -4.65
C THR A 230 -6.41 22.58 -4.19
N TRP A 231 -7.06 23.74 -4.22
CA TRP A 231 -8.49 23.83 -3.84
C TRP A 231 -9.39 22.85 -4.61
N PRO A 232 -9.25 22.65 -5.94
CA PRO A 232 -10.00 21.63 -6.66
C PRO A 232 -9.69 20.21 -6.20
N GLU A 233 -8.41 19.85 -6.03
CA GLU A 233 -8.00 18.51 -5.56
C GLU A 233 -8.52 18.22 -4.14
N LEU A 234 -8.49 19.22 -3.26
CA LEU A 234 -9.04 19.12 -1.91
C LEU A 234 -10.55 18.86 -1.97
N THR A 235 -11.28 19.63 -2.78
CA THR A 235 -12.73 19.48 -2.95
C THR A 235 -13.09 18.12 -3.53
N GLU A 236 -12.36 17.68 -4.57
CA GLU A 236 -12.53 16.38 -5.20
C GLU A 236 -12.24 15.24 -4.21
N THR A 237 -11.19 15.39 -3.40
CA THR A 237 -10.85 14.41 -2.37
C THR A 237 -11.96 14.31 -1.32
N ILE A 238 -12.48 15.42 -0.82
CA ILE A 238 -13.62 15.41 0.12
C ILE A 238 -14.83 14.73 -0.53
N ALA A 239 -15.19 15.12 -1.75
CA ALA A 239 -16.33 14.56 -2.46
C ALA A 239 -16.21 13.04 -2.64
N LYS A 240 -15.01 12.54 -2.99
CA LYS A 240 -14.72 11.12 -3.16
C LYS A 240 -14.99 10.29 -1.91
N PHE A 241 -14.85 10.86 -0.72
CA PHE A 241 -15.04 10.17 0.56
C PHE A 241 -16.27 10.64 1.34
N SER A 242 -17.10 11.51 0.78
CA SER A 242 -18.31 12.05 1.42
C SER A 242 -19.35 10.99 1.80
N SER A 243 -19.38 9.87 1.07
CA SER A 243 -20.25 8.72 1.32
C SER A 243 -19.60 7.64 2.20
N ALA A 244 -18.53 7.97 2.94
CA ALA A 244 -17.91 7.05 3.89
C ALA A 244 -18.96 6.47 4.84
N PRO A 245 -18.93 5.16 5.14
CA PRO A 245 -19.96 4.51 5.94
C PRO A 245 -19.90 4.91 7.42
N ASP A 246 -18.72 5.26 7.94
CA ASP A 246 -18.52 5.63 9.34
C ASP A 246 -18.73 7.14 9.58
N ALA A 247 -19.31 7.48 10.73
CA ALA A 247 -19.59 8.86 11.09
C ALA A 247 -18.31 9.67 11.33
N ALA A 248 -17.31 9.07 11.99
CA ALA A 248 -16.05 9.74 12.30
C ALA A 248 -15.33 10.28 11.05
N THR A 249 -15.29 9.50 9.95
CA THR A 249 -14.74 9.96 8.67
C THR A 249 -15.54 11.11 8.09
N ARG A 250 -16.88 11.04 8.12
CA ARG A 250 -17.74 12.12 7.60
C ARG A 250 -17.57 13.41 8.40
N ASP A 251 -17.65 13.32 9.72
CA ASP A 251 -17.50 14.47 10.63
C ASP A 251 -16.13 15.14 10.45
N TRP A 252 -15.07 14.34 10.30
CA TRP A 252 -13.73 14.88 10.05
C TRP A 252 -13.61 15.54 8.67
N LEU A 253 -14.18 14.96 7.62
CA LEU A 253 -14.20 15.57 6.28
C LEU A 253 -15.02 16.88 6.25
N GLU A 254 -16.12 16.95 7.00
CA GLU A 254 -16.89 18.19 7.20
C GLU A 254 -16.04 19.26 7.90
N ALA A 255 -15.28 18.88 8.93
CA ALA A 255 -14.35 19.79 9.58
C ALA A 255 -13.24 20.28 8.63
N VAL A 256 -12.69 19.41 7.77
CA VAL A 256 -11.71 19.80 6.74
C VAL A 256 -12.34 20.73 5.71
N ALA A 257 -13.60 20.50 5.30
CA ALA A 257 -14.32 21.38 4.40
C ALA A 257 -14.55 22.77 5.01
N ALA A 258 -14.96 22.82 6.28
CA ALA A 258 -15.16 24.06 7.02
C ALA A 258 -13.86 24.86 7.17
N TRP A 259 -12.76 24.18 7.53
CA TRP A 259 -11.42 24.76 7.59
C TRP A 259 -10.99 25.35 6.23
N ALA A 260 -11.19 24.61 5.14
CA ALA A 260 -10.85 25.09 3.79
C ALA A 260 -11.68 26.34 3.41
N ALA A 261 -12.98 26.35 3.73
CA ALA A 261 -13.86 27.48 3.47
C ALA A 261 -13.46 28.71 4.31
N GLU A 262 -13.07 28.52 5.57
CA GLU A 262 -12.57 29.59 6.44
C GLU A 262 -11.33 30.25 5.84
N LEU A 263 -10.34 29.44 5.42
CA LEU A 263 -9.13 29.96 4.78
C LEU A 263 -9.44 30.76 3.50
N GLN A 264 -10.36 30.29 2.66
CA GLN A 264 -10.77 31.02 1.45
C GLN A 264 -11.54 32.31 1.81
N SER A 265 -12.31 32.30 2.89
CA SER A 265 -13.01 33.49 3.38
C SER A 265 -12.07 34.58 3.90
N SER A 266 -10.80 34.26 4.17
CA SER A 266 -9.78 35.23 4.59
C SER A 266 -9.24 36.12 3.45
N PHE A 267 -9.50 35.78 2.17
CA PHE A 267 -8.96 36.50 1.02
C PHE A 267 -9.24 38.01 0.99
N PRO A 268 -10.44 38.50 1.38
CA PRO A 268 -10.69 39.94 1.51
C PRO A 268 -9.78 40.59 2.54
N ALA A 269 -9.61 39.99 3.73
CA ALA A 269 -8.75 40.51 4.80
C ALA A 269 -7.28 40.54 4.37
N LEU A 270 -6.80 39.46 3.73
CA LEU A 270 -5.44 39.38 3.18
C LEU A 270 -5.19 40.43 2.10
N THR A 271 -6.18 40.68 1.24
CA THR A 271 -6.08 41.71 0.19
C THR A 271 -5.98 43.09 0.83
N THR A 272 -6.82 43.40 1.83
CA THR A 272 -6.76 44.67 2.57
C THR A 272 -5.44 44.85 3.30
N ALA A 273 -4.95 43.82 4.00
CA ALA A 273 -3.66 43.86 4.69
C ALA A 273 -2.50 44.11 3.71
N ALA A 274 -2.51 43.48 2.54
CA ALA A 274 -1.52 43.69 1.50
C ALA A 274 -1.51 45.14 0.99
N HIS A 275 -2.69 45.73 0.74
CA HIS A 275 -2.81 47.14 0.30
C HIS A 275 -2.34 48.12 1.37
N HIS A 276 -2.71 47.89 2.63
CA HIS A 276 -2.26 48.70 3.76
C HIS A 276 -0.73 48.69 3.88
N LEU A 277 -0.15 47.49 4.01
CA LEU A 277 1.29 47.31 4.18
C LEU A 277 2.07 47.84 2.98
N ALA A 278 1.55 47.67 1.76
CA ALA A 278 2.19 48.19 0.55
C ALA A 278 2.17 49.73 0.46
N GLY A 279 1.24 50.39 1.15
CA GLY A 279 1.17 51.85 1.26
C GLY A 279 2.14 52.44 2.28
N GLU A 280 2.51 51.66 3.31
CA GLU A 280 3.41 52.09 4.38
C GLU A 280 4.89 51.89 4.03
N LEU A 281 5.21 50.83 3.29
CA LEU A 281 6.59 50.45 2.99
C LEU A 281 7.20 51.25 1.83
N THR A 282 8.47 51.60 1.98
CA THR A 282 9.30 52.13 0.89
C THR A 282 9.55 51.06 -0.18
N THR A 283 10.01 51.48 -1.36
CA THR A 283 10.30 50.53 -2.45
C THR A 283 11.41 49.54 -2.10
N ASP A 284 12.40 49.92 -1.29
CA ASP A 284 13.48 49.02 -0.90
C ASP A 284 13.01 48.02 0.17
N GLU A 285 12.20 48.46 1.14
CA GLU A 285 11.58 47.54 2.12
C GLU A 285 10.66 46.53 1.44
N LEU A 286 9.87 46.97 0.45
CA LEU A 286 9.04 46.05 -0.35
C LEU A 286 9.83 44.98 -1.07
N ARG A 287 11.03 45.31 -1.60
CA ARG A 287 11.89 44.32 -2.27
C ARG A 287 12.42 43.27 -1.30
N GLN A 288 12.65 43.67 -0.05
CA GLN A 288 13.19 42.79 0.99
C GLN A 288 12.09 41.99 1.70
N HIS A 289 10.82 42.36 1.54
CA HIS A 289 9.71 41.70 2.20
C HIS A 289 9.45 40.27 1.66
N PRO A 290 9.16 39.26 2.51
CA PRO A 290 8.89 37.89 2.05
C PRO A 290 7.71 37.78 1.07
N ALA A 291 6.70 38.65 1.22
CA ALA A 291 5.56 38.76 0.32
C ALA A 291 5.71 39.84 -0.77
N ALA A 292 6.94 40.24 -1.14
CA ALA A 292 7.22 41.32 -2.10
C ALA A 292 6.31 41.31 -3.34
N ARG A 293 6.13 40.13 -3.96
CA ARG A 293 5.29 39.99 -5.15
C ARG A 293 3.85 40.49 -4.93
N PHE A 294 3.23 40.09 -3.82
CA PHE A 294 1.86 40.48 -3.50
C PHE A 294 1.78 41.97 -3.17
N LEU A 295 2.74 42.50 -2.41
CA LEU A 295 2.76 43.91 -2.04
C LEU A 295 3.02 44.83 -3.23
N PHE A 296 3.90 44.45 -4.17
CA PHE A 296 4.07 45.17 -5.43
C PHE A 296 2.81 45.17 -6.29
N GLN A 297 2.08 44.05 -6.34
CA GLN A 297 0.79 44.00 -7.04
C GLN A 297 -0.24 44.91 -6.35
N ALA A 298 -0.30 44.89 -5.02
CA ALA A 298 -1.20 45.72 -4.22
C ALA A 298 -0.93 47.22 -4.47
N ARG A 299 0.33 47.66 -4.33
CA ARG A 299 0.74 49.06 -4.58
C ARG A 299 0.38 49.58 -5.97
N ASN A 300 0.40 48.70 -6.97
CA ASN A 300 0.07 49.05 -8.35
C ASN A 300 -1.42 48.86 -8.68
N GLY A 301 -2.29 48.59 -7.69
CA GLY A 301 -3.72 48.38 -7.88
C GLY A 301 -4.07 47.09 -8.64
N ARG A 302 -3.15 46.12 -8.70
CA ARG A 302 -3.31 44.86 -9.46
C ARG A 302 -3.61 43.64 -8.58
N LEU A 303 -3.62 43.81 -7.26
CA LEU A 303 -4.00 42.75 -6.33
C LEU A 303 -5.47 42.91 -5.94
N ASP A 304 -6.31 42.01 -6.45
CA ASP A 304 -7.69 41.79 -6.02
C ASP A 304 -7.89 40.36 -5.50
N GLN A 305 -9.08 40.08 -4.95
CA GLN A 305 -9.40 38.76 -4.37
C GLN A 305 -9.27 37.63 -5.41
N THR A 306 -9.65 37.88 -6.67
CA THR A 306 -9.56 36.90 -7.76
C THR A 306 -8.10 36.54 -8.07
N SER A 307 -7.24 37.55 -8.16
CA SER A 307 -5.81 37.40 -8.41
C SER A 307 -5.11 36.72 -7.23
N LEU A 308 -5.58 36.98 -6.00
CA LEU A 308 -5.08 36.35 -4.78
C LEU A 308 -5.46 34.88 -4.76
N ALA A 309 -6.74 34.54 -4.99
CA ALA A 309 -7.24 33.16 -5.05
C ALA A 309 -6.47 32.30 -6.09
N ARG A 310 -6.12 32.89 -7.24
CA ARG A 310 -5.30 32.22 -8.26
C ARG A 310 -3.86 31.96 -7.79
N GLN A 311 -3.29 32.87 -7.01
CA GLN A 311 -1.90 32.80 -6.56
C GLN A 311 -1.74 31.93 -5.29
N CYS A 312 -2.70 32.01 -4.39
CA CYS A 312 -2.84 31.18 -3.19
C CYS A 312 -3.66 29.93 -3.53
N SER A 313 -3.11 29.10 -4.40
CA SER A 313 -3.80 27.95 -5.00
C SER A 313 -3.99 26.76 -4.06
N THR A 314 -3.38 26.78 -2.87
CA THR A 314 -3.41 25.72 -1.86
C THR A 314 -3.62 26.34 -0.47
N PRO A 315 -4.13 25.57 0.51
CA PRO A 315 -4.24 26.04 1.89
C PRO A 315 -2.92 26.56 2.46
N ARG A 316 -1.81 25.83 2.26
CA ARG A 316 -0.48 26.22 2.76
C ARG A 316 -0.07 27.61 2.27
N LYS A 317 -0.24 27.91 0.98
CA LYS A 317 0.09 29.23 0.43
C LYS A 317 -0.74 30.35 1.06
N THR A 318 -2.01 30.07 1.37
CA THR A 318 -2.88 31.02 2.07
C THR A 318 -2.42 31.24 3.52
N MET A 319 -2.14 30.16 4.25
CA MET A 319 -1.66 30.21 5.63
C MET A 319 -0.31 30.92 5.75
N ASP A 320 0.64 30.63 4.85
CA ASP A 320 1.96 31.26 4.81
C ASP A 320 1.85 32.76 4.55
N LEU A 321 0.93 33.17 3.66
CA LEU A 321 0.69 34.58 3.37
C LEU A 321 0.01 35.30 4.55
N ALA A 322 -0.96 34.66 5.20
CA ALA A 322 -1.60 35.18 6.41
C ALA A 322 -0.57 35.43 7.52
N THR A 323 0.27 34.43 7.78
CA THR A 323 1.38 34.54 8.74
C THR A 323 2.31 35.70 8.39
N THR A 324 2.65 35.84 7.10
CA THR A 324 3.51 36.93 6.60
C THR A 324 2.88 38.32 6.82
N PHE A 325 1.55 38.43 6.84
CA PHE A 325 0.82 39.66 7.12
C PHE A 325 0.41 39.82 8.59
N GLY A 326 0.85 38.93 9.47
CA GLY A 326 0.49 38.96 10.89
C GLY A 326 -0.99 38.67 11.16
N LEU A 327 -1.64 37.91 10.27
CA LEU A 327 -3.00 37.44 10.43
C LEU A 327 -3.00 35.98 10.89
N ASP A 328 -3.90 35.65 11.80
CA ASP A 328 -4.12 34.26 12.21
C ASP A 328 -4.76 33.45 11.07
N ALA A 329 -4.33 32.21 10.92
CA ALA A 329 -4.93 31.24 10.02
C ALA A 329 -5.21 29.95 10.80
N SER A 330 -6.41 29.41 10.65
CA SER A 330 -6.80 28.18 11.35
C SER A 330 -5.96 26.98 10.88
N ASP A 331 -5.68 26.09 11.83
CA ASP A 331 -4.99 24.85 11.56
C ASP A 331 -5.95 23.76 11.05
N LEU A 332 -5.38 22.79 10.33
CA LEU A 332 -6.11 21.61 9.88
C LEU A 332 -6.64 20.85 11.12
N PRO A 333 -7.91 20.39 11.12
CA PRO A 333 -8.48 19.64 12.24
C PRO A 333 -7.71 18.34 12.52
N GLU A 334 -7.55 18.02 13.80
CA GLU A 334 -6.78 16.86 14.28
C GLU A 334 -7.38 15.49 13.97
#